data_AF-A0A2N0NT75-F1
#
_entry.id   AF-A0A2N0NT75-F1
#
_cell.length_a   1.000
_cell.length_b   1.000
_cell.length_c   1.000
_cell.angle_alpha   90.00
_cell.angle_beta   90.00
_cell.angle_gamma   90.00
#
_symmetry.space_group_name_H-M   'P 1'
#
loop_
_entity.id
_entity.type
_entity.pdbx_description
1 polymer ?
#
loop_
_entity_poly.entity_id
_entity_poly.type
_entity_poly.pdbx_seq_one_letter_code
_entity_poly.pdbx_strand_id
1 'polypeptide(L)'
;MNIWPTDIRDQSTWQQFRLRVLVIAYMNDTSYLNSSGDKIQASINIATQFYHYHNVDINGKKSELIVINPKLPRDDLYIIIGRDKLKVQTTDKEIRYLGCYFSSSNSRKRSIKRIKDIIEKFLNPIRQKRITVGHIAYLINHILIPRVVYVAQLMTLSKNEWNLLFIPVIKLVKQICGLPRSYPISALYHQYILGINNPWDHICANQITSFTYLINSNSLASRSIMIRCSE
;
A
#
# COMPACT_ATOMS: atom_id res chain seq x y z
N MET A 1 -28.23 -7.79 13.98
CA MET A 1 -28.05 -8.56 12.73
C MET A 1 -28.42 -7.64 11.58
N ASN A 2 -27.52 -7.40 10.64
CA ASN A 2 -27.88 -6.72 9.40
C ASN A 2 -28.66 -7.74 8.56
N ILE A 3 -29.96 -7.50 8.39
CA ILE A 3 -30.82 -8.32 7.55
C ILE A 3 -30.57 -7.86 6.12
N TRP A 4 -30.17 -8.79 5.25
CA TRP A 4 -30.02 -8.49 3.83
C TRP A 4 -31.37 -8.18 3.21
N PRO A 5 -31.48 -7.16 2.34
CA PRO A 5 -32.72 -6.87 1.64
C PRO A 5 -33.09 -8.07 0.76
N THR A 6 -34.34 -8.52 0.86
CA THR A 6 -34.87 -9.66 0.10
C THR A 6 -35.09 -9.34 -1.38
N ASP A 7 -35.23 -8.05 -1.73
CA ASP A 7 -35.31 -7.57 -3.10
C ASP A 7 -34.50 -6.27 -3.26
N ILE A 8 -33.47 -6.32 -4.11
CA ILE A 8 -32.55 -5.19 -4.37
C ILE A 8 -33.23 -4.11 -5.23
N ARG A 9 -34.30 -4.46 -5.96
CA ARG A 9 -35.03 -3.54 -6.85
C ARG A 9 -36.07 -2.70 -6.12
N ASP A 10 -36.44 -3.07 -4.90
CA ASP A 10 -37.36 -2.30 -4.07
C ASP A 10 -36.63 -1.11 -3.42
N GLN A 11 -36.73 0.05 -4.07
CA GLN A 11 -36.13 1.30 -3.62
C GLN A 11 -36.63 1.76 -2.24
N SER A 12 -37.80 1.28 -1.78
CA SER A 12 -38.32 1.64 -0.46
C SER A 12 -37.50 1.04 0.69
N THR A 13 -36.75 -0.03 0.42
CA THR A 13 -35.87 -0.70 1.39
C THR A 13 -34.44 -0.14 1.42
N TRP A 14 -34.12 0.80 0.53
CA TRP A 14 -32.77 1.32 0.38
C TRP A 14 -32.38 2.19 1.57
N GLN A 15 -31.22 1.89 2.16
CA GLN A 15 -30.61 2.70 3.21
C GLN A 15 -29.37 3.41 2.68
N GLN A 16 -29.33 4.74 2.83
CA GLN A 16 -28.17 5.53 2.44
C GLN A 16 -27.19 5.69 3.61
N PHE A 17 -25.96 5.25 3.42
CA PHE A 17 -24.86 5.45 4.37
C PHE A 17 -23.87 6.48 3.83
N ARG A 18 -23.44 7.42 4.69
CA ARG A 18 -22.42 8.42 4.35
C ARG A 18 -21.27 8.36 5.36
N LEU A 19 -20.10 7.95 4.89
CA LEU A 19 -18.85 8.00 5.66
C LEU A 19 -17.95 9.09 5.09
N ARG A 20 -17.30 9.86 5.96
CA ARG A 20 -16.32 10.86 5.56
C ARG A 20 -15.04 10.68 6.37
N VAL A 21 -13.96 10.24 5.71
CA VAL A 21 -12.62 10.15 6.30
C VAL A 21 -11.81 11.33 5.76
N LEU A 22 -11.69 12.39 6.55
CA LEU A 22 -11.04 13.64 6.14
C LEU A 22 -9.53 13.66 6.38
N VAL A 23 -9.07 12.89 7.37
CA VAL A 23 -7.70 12.95 7.88
C VAL A 23 -7.22 11.54 8.21
N ILE A 24 -5.97 11.26 7.84
CA ILE A 24 -5.22 10.07 8.24
C ILE A 24 -3.93 10.58 8.89
N ALA A 25 -3.62 10.11 10.09
CA ALA A 25 -2.42 10.53 10.82
C ALA A 25 -1.66 9.33 11.34
N TYR A 26 -0.33 9.37 11.22
CA TYR A 26 0.59 8.44 11.84
C TYR A 26 1.75 9.24 12.46
N MET A 27 1.82 9.27 13.79
CA MET A 27 2.73 10.17 14.51
C MET A 27 2.57 11.63 14.03
N ASN A 28 3.63 12.22 13.48
CA ASN A 28 3.65 13.57 12.92
C ASN A 28 3.28 13.63 11.43
N ASP A 29 3.14 12.49 10.75
CA ASP A 29 2.79 12.43 9.33
C ASP A 29 1.26 12.44 9.17
N THR A 30 0.71 13.60 8.83
CA THR A 30 -0.73 13.79 8.59
C THR A 30 -1.05 13.98 7.11
N SER A 31 -2.07 13.29 6.62
CA SER A 31 -2.60 13.38 5.27
C SER A 31 -4.07 13.77 5.29
N TYR A 32 -4.44 14.77 4.49
CA TYR A 32 -5.81 15.26 4.36
C TYR A 32 -6.38 14.80 3.03
N LEU A 33 -7.60 14.26 3.05
CA LEU A 33 -8.29 13.74 1.87
C LEU A 33 -9.63 14.45 1.73
N ASN A 34 -9.90 15.02 0.55
CA ASN A 34 -11.17 15.67 0.29
C ASN A 34 -11.53 15.62 -1.19
N SER A 35 -12.82 15.84 -1.49
CA SER A 35 -13.33 15.76 -2.87
C SER A 35 -13.20 17.06 -3.67
N SER A 36 -12.76 18.17 -3.05
CA SER A 36 -12.50 19.43 -3.73
C SER A 36 -11.40 20.25 -3.06
N GLY A 37 -10.78 21.13 -3.85
CA GLY A 37 -9.76 22.10 -3.40
C GLY A 37 -10.24 22.96 -2.23
N ASP A 38 -11.42 23.55 -2.34
CA ASP A 38 -11.96 24.43 -1.28
C ASP A 38 -12.15 23.69 0.04
N LYS A 39 -12.63 22.43 -0.01
CA LYS A 39 -12.88 21.64 1.19
C LYS A 39 -11.58 21.17 1.84
N ILE A 40 -10.56 20.81 1.04
CA ILE A 40 -9.25 20.49 1.61
C ILE A 40 -8.59 21.74 2.20
N GLN A 41 -8.71 22.91 1.55
CA GLN A 41 -8.22 24.17 2.08
C GLN A 41 -8.91 24.55 3.40
N ALA A 42 -10.23 24.40 3.50
CA ALA A 42 -10.95 24.62 4.75
C ALA A 42 -10.47 23.68 5.87
N SER A 43 -10.20 22.41 5.55
CA SER A 43 -9.67 21.43 6.50
C SER A 43 -8.25 21.79 6.97
N ILE A 44 -7.40 22.25 6.05
CA ILE A 44 -6.04 22.72 6.32
C ILE A 44 -6.05 24.00 7.15
N ASN A 45 -7.00 24.92 6.92
CA ASN A 45 -7.13 26.14 7.70
C ASN A 45 -7.43 25.83 9.17
N ILE A 46 -8.37 24.90 9.42
CA ILE A 46 -8.69 24.42 10.78
C ILE A 46 -7.45 23.78 11.41
N ALA A 47 -6.75 22.92 10.68
CA ALA A 47 -5.53 22.29 11.16
C ALA A 47 -4.44 23.32 11.50
N THR A 48 -4.26 24.34 10.64
CA THR A 48 -3.29 25.41 10.85
C THR A 48 -3.61 26.22 12.11
N GLN A 49 -4.88 26.53 12.35
CA GLN A 49 -5.31 27.19 13.59
C GLN A 49 -5.07 26.32 14.83
N PHE A 50 -5.40 25.03 14.75
CA PHE A 50 -5.17 24.08 15.83
C PHE A 50 -3.68 23.97 16.18
N TYR A 51 -2.82 23.72 15.18
CA TYR A 51 -1.37 23.62 15.39
C TYR A 51 -0.79 24.93 15.90
N HIS A 52 -1.26 26.08 15.41
CA HIS A 52 -0.85 27.38 15.92
C HIS A 52 -1.18 27.55 17.41
N TYR A 53 -2.39 27.20 17.82
CA TYR A 53 -2.81 27.26 19.24
C TYR A 53 -1.93 26.39 20.14
N HIS A 54 -1.46 25.26 19.62
CA HIS A 54 -0.59 24.34 20.33
C HIS A 54 0.92 24.62 20.16
N ASN A 55 1.30 25.77 19.59
CA ASN A 55 2.70 26.12 19.30
C ASN A 55 3.45 25.05 18.47
N VAL A 56 2.73 24.40 17.55
CA VAL A 56 3.28 23.43 16.60
C VAL A 56 3.36 24.07 15.22
N ASP A 57 4.51 23.95 14.56
CA ASP A 57 4.72 24.46 13.21
C ASP A 57 4.58 23.37 12.14
N ILE A 58 3.82 23.69 11.09
CA ILE A 58 3.70 22.83 9.92
C ILE A 58 4.91 23.06 9.01
N ASN A 59 5.63 21.99 8.69
CA ASN A 59 6.74 22.06 7.75
C ASN A 59 6.22 22.09 6.30
N GLY A 60 5.87 23.29 5.81
CA GLY A 60 5.34 23.49 4.46
C GLY A 60 6.29 23.03 3.34
N LYS A 61 7.61 23.02 3.57
CA LYS A 61 8.59 22.49 2.60
C LYS A 61 8.51 20.97 2.42
N LYS A 62 8.02 20.25 3.44
CA LYS A 62 7.78 18.80 3.39
C LYS A 62 6.34 18.45 3.00
N SER A 63 5.43 19.43 2.96
CA SER A 63 4.06 19.20 2.56
C SER A 63 3.96 19.04 1.05
N GLU A 64 3.28 17.98 0.61
CA GLU A 64 3.06 17.68 -0.80
C GLU A 64 1.57 17.64 -1.11
N LEU A 65 1.17 18.11 -2.29
CA LEU A 65 -0.20 18.04 -2.78
C LEU A 65 -0.28 17.11 -3.99
N ILE A 66 -1.14 16.09 -3.91
CA ILE A 66 -1.59 15.32 -5.07
C ILE A 66 -3.04 15.65 -5.37
N VAL A 67 -3.33 15.96 -6.63
CA VAL A 67 -4.68 16.06 -7.17
C VAL A 67 -4.92 14.90 -8.13
N ILE A 68 -5.99 14.15 -7.90
CA ILE A 68 -6.42 13.05 -8.77
C ILE A 68 -7.54 13.57 -9.68
N ASN A 69 -7.42 13.33 -10.98
CA ASN A 69 -8.38 13.77 -12.00
C ASN A 69 -8.66 15.30 -11.94
N PRO A 70 -7.64 16.15 -12.14
CA PRO A 70 -7.83 17.60 -12.07
C PRO A 70 -8.78 18.10 -13.15
N LYS A 71 -9.61 19.09 -12.78
CA LYS A 71 -10.50 19.81 -13.71
C LYS A 71 -10.01 21.21 -14.07
N LEU A 72 -9.05 21.72 -13.29
CA LEU A 72 -8.51 23.07 -13.42
C LEU A 72 -7.08 23.02 -13.99
N PRO A 73 -6.61 24.12 -14.60
CA PRO A 73 -5.21 24.29 -14.97
C PRO A 73 -4.29 24.11 -13.77
N ARG A 74 -3.06 23.65 -14.03
CA ARG A 74 -2.09 23.31 -12.98
C ARG A 74 -1.75 24.48 -12.05
N ASP A 75 -1.67 25.69 -12.60
CA ASP A 75 -1.28 26.88 -11.83
C ASP A 75 -2.29 27.24 -10.74
N ASP A 76 -3.54 26.79 -10.91
CA ASP A 76 -4.66 26.95 -9.99
C ASP A 76 -4.77 25.78 -8.99
N LEU A 77 -3.99 24.71 -9.16
CA LEU A 77 -3.98 23.54 -8.28
C LEU A 77 -2.94 23.72 -7.17
N TYR A 78 -3.32 24.47 -6.15
CA TYR A 78 -2.50 24.70 -4.97
C TYR A 78 -3.32 24.76 -3.70
N ILE A 79 -2.61 24.59 -2.57
CA ILE A 79 -3.13 24.83 -1.22
C ILE A 79 -2.19 25.77 -0.49
N ILE A 80 -2.72 26.47 0.50
CA ILE A 80 -1.97 27.37 1.37
C ILE A 80 -1.84 26.70 2.74
N ILE A 81 -0.61 26.58 3.25
CA ILE A 81 -0.32 25.87 4.51
C ILE A 81 0.51 26.74 5.45
N GLY A 82 0.24 26.62 6.75
CA GLY A 82 1.06 27.17 7.82
C GLY A 82 0.89 28.68 8.02
N ARG A 83 1.58 29.20 9.04
CA ARG A 83 1.52 30.64 9.40
C ARG A 83 2.08 31.52 8.29
N ASP A 84 3.15 31.06 7.64
CA ASP A 84 3.83 31.75 6.55
C ASP A 84 3.03 31.74 5.24
N LYS A 85 1.82 31.14 5.24
CA LYS A 85 0.94 31.00 4.07
C LYS A 85 1.69 30.45 2.86
N LEU A 86 2.47 29.39 3.07
CA LEU A 86 3.26 28.76 2.02
C LEU A 86 2.32 28.15 0.98
N LYS A 87 2.54 28.53 -0.29
CA LYS A 87 1.83 27.96 -1.44
C LYS A 87 2.45 26.61 -1.80
N VAL A 88 1.70 25.54 -1.58
CA VAL A 88 2.07 24.17 -2.01
C VAL A 88 1.33 23.86 -3.30
N GLN A 89 2.06 23.80 -4.41
CA GLN A 89 1.52 23.41 -5.71
C GLN A 89 1.39 21.90 -5.86
N THR A 90 0.46 21.47 -6.73
CA THR A 90 0.32 20.05 -7.06
C THR A 90 1.58 19.47 -7.69
N THR A 91 1.95 18.28 -7.27
CA THR A 91 3.08 17.53 -7.82
C THR A 91 2.61 16.49 -8.84
N ASP A 92 3.40 16.32 -9.92
CA ASP A 92 3.25 15.19 -10.85
C ASP A 92 4.10 13.99 -10.41
N LYS A 93 4.99 14.20 -9.43
CA LYS A 93 5.86 13.17 -8.90
C LYS A 93 5.09 12.26 -7.96
N GLU A 94 5.66 11.09 -7.70
CA GLU A 94 5.14 10.23 -6.64
C GLU A 94 5.42 10.86 -5.28
N ILE A 95 4.40 10.99 -4.44
CA ILE A 95 4.58 11.30 -3.01
C ILE A 95 4.81 10.01 -2.25
N ARG A 96 5.59 10.09 -1.18
CA ARG A 96 5.86 8.94 -0.30
C ARG A 96 5.13 9.13 1.03
N TYR A 97 4.22 8.23 1.36
CA TYR A 97 3.55 8.18 2.66
C TYR A 97 3.76 6.82 3.30
N LEU A 98 4.36 6.79 4.49
CA LEU A 98 4.73 5.59 5.26
C LEU A 98 5.56 4.54 4.48
N GLY A 99 6.26 4.94 3.41
CA GLY A 99 7.02 3.98 2.57
C GLY A 99 6.24 3.44 1.37
N CYS A 100 4.96 3.76 1.29
CA CYS A 100 4.14 3.56 0.11
C CYS A 100 4.20 4.79 -0.81
N TYR A 101 4.07 4.57 -2.12
CA TYR A 101 4.22 5.63 -3.13
C TYR A 101 2.89 5.86 -3.83
N PHE A 102 2.43 7.12 -3.84
CA PHE A 102 1.17 7.53 -4.45
C PHE A 102 1.44 8.47 -5.61
N SER A 103 0.67 8.34 -6.68
CA SER A 103 0.78 9.14 -7.90
C SER A 103 -0.61 9.52 -8.37
N SER A 104 -0.75 10.69 -8.99
CA SER A 104 -1.99 11.12 -9.66
C SER A 104 -2.34 10.24 -10.87
N SER A 105 -1.33 9.64 -11.50
CA SER A 105 -1.48 8.71 -12.64
C SER A 105 -1.24 7.25 -12.24
N ASN A 106 -1.79 6.31 -13.02
CA ASN A 106 -1.57 4.87 -12.83
C ASN A 106 -0.07 4.53 -12.95
N SER A 107 0.55 4.20 -11.83
CA SER A 107 2.00 3.99 -11.71
C SER A 107 2.40 2.52 -11.70
N ARG A 108 1.54 1.57 -12.09
CA ARG A 108 1.80 0.11 -12.01
C ARG A 108 3.20 -0.29 -12.49
N LYS A 109 3.65 0.22 -13.64
CA LYS A 109 5.00 -0.06 -14.18
C LYS A 109 6.13 0.40 -13.24
N ARG A 110 6.03 1.60 -12.66
CA ARG A 110 7.01 2.14 -11.70
C ARG A 110 7.02 1.33 -10.41
N SER A 111 5.84 0.99 -9.95
CA SER A 111 5.56 0.12 -8.81
C SER A 111 6.22 -1.27 -8.95
N ILE A 112 6.04 -1.94 -10.09
CA ILE A 112 6.72 -3.21 -10.41
C ILE A 112 8.24 -3.02 -10.48
N LYS A 113 8.72 -1.93 -11.10
CA LYS A 113 10.16 -1.62 -11.15
C LYS A 113 10.75 -1.47 -9.74
N ARG A 114 10.06 -0.78 -8.84
CA ARG A 114 10.48 -0.60 -7.45
C ARG A 114 10.61 -1.94 -6.71
N ILE A 115 9.66 -2.86 -6.92
CA ILE A 115 9.76 -4.21 -6.36
C ILE A 115 10.99 -4.94 -6.90
N LYS A 116 11.25 -4.88 -8.21
CA LYS A 116 12.46 -5.46 -8.82
C LYS A 116 13.72 -4.86 -8.22
N ASP A 117 13.77 -3.54 -8.04
CA ASP A 117 14.92 -2.85 -7.45
C ASP A 117 15.15 -3.27 -5.98
N ILE A 118 14.07 -3.47 -5.20
CA ILE A 118 14.17 -4.00 -3.83
C ILE A 118 14.75 -5.42 -3.82
N ILE A 119 14.25 -6.28 -4.71
CA ILE A 119 14.73 -7.66 -4.85
C ILE A 119 16.22 -7.66 -5.24
N GLU A 120 16.61 -6.93 -6.28
CA GLU A 120 18.01 -6.88 -6.71
C GLU A 120 18.94 -6.30 -5.64
N LYS A 121 18.53 -5.22 -4.95
CA LYS A 121 19.30 -4.65 -3.83
C LYS A 121 19.48 -5.65 -2.69
N PHE A 122 18.48 -6.50 -2.43
CA PHE A 122 18.56 -7.54 -1.43
C PHE A 122 19.50 -8.68 -1.87
N LEU A 123 19.44 -9.10 -3.14
CA LEU A 123 20.22 -10.23 -3.66
C LEU A 123 21.70 -9.89 -3.89
N ASN A 124 22.03 -8.65 -4.27
CA ASN A 124 23.40 -8.22 -4.57
C ASN A 124 24.44 -8.56 -3.49
N PRO A 125 24.25 -8.19 -2.20
CA PRO A 125 25.21 -8.53 -1.15
C PRO A 125 25.24 -10.03 -0.85
N ILE A 126 24.16 -10.77 -1.14
CA ILE A 126 24.08 -12.21 -0.88
C ILE A 126 24.88 -13.00 -1.92
N ARG A 127 24.86 -12.58 -3.19
CA ARG A 127 25.57 -13.25 -4.30
C ARG A 127 27.06 -13.45 -4.03
N GLN A 128 27.68 -12.58 -3.25
CA GLN A 128 29.12 -12.60 -2.96
C GLN A 128 29.44 -13.26 -1.60
N LYS A 129 28.43 -13.56 -0.77
CA LYS A 129 28.62 -14.09 0.58
C LYS A 129 28.44 -15.59 0.62
N ARG A 130 29.26 -16.27 1.44
CA ARG A 130 29.03 -17.67 1.81
C ARG A 130 27.93 -17.71 2.85
N ILE A 131 26.71 -18.07 2.43
CA ILE A 131 25.53 -18.14 3.28
C ILE A 131 25.03 -19.60 3.30
N THR A 132 24.61 -20.09 4.46
CA THR A 132 24.04 -21.43 4.60
C THR A 132 22.59 -21.45 4.11
N VAL A 133 22.08 -22.65 3.81
CA VAL A 133 20.70 -22.85 3.35
C VAL A 133 19.67 -22.27 4.35
N GLY A 134 19.86 -22.52 5.65
CA GLY A 134 18.97 -21.99 6.69
C GLY A 134 18.99 -20.47 6.78
N HIS A 135 20.17 -19.84 6.65
CA HIS A 135 20.28 -18.38 6.66
C HIS A 135 19.56 -17.75 5.45
N ILE A 136 19.73 -18.28 4.24
CA ILE A 136 19.05 -17.70 3.07
C ILE A 136 17.53 -17.87 3.14
N ALA A 137 17.04 -19.02 3.60
CA ALA A 137 15.61 -19.24 3.81
C ALA A 137 15.04 -18.25 4.84
N TYR A 138 15.73 -18.06 5.97
CA TYR A 138 15.34 -17.09 6.99
C TYR A 138 15.29 -15.67 6.45
N LEU A 139 16.35 -15.21 5.75
CA LEU A 139 16.41 -13.87 5.19
C LEU A 139 15.29 -13.63 4.17
N ILE A 140 14.96 -14.62 3.34
CA ILE A 140 13.86 -14.51 2.37
C ILE A 140 12.53 -14.39 3.10
N ASN A 141 12.25 -15.31 4.04
CA ASN A 141 10.95 -15.41 4.72
C ASN A 141 10.66 -14.24 5.64
N HIS A 142 11.66 -13.77 6.40
CA HIS A 142 11.46 -12.76 7.43
C HIS A 142 11.86 -11.34 7.01
N ILE A 143 12.59 -11.17 5.90
CA ILE A 143 13.04 -9.85 5.45
C ILE A 143 12.51 -9.53 4.05
N LEU A 144 12.85 -10.35 3.04
CA LEU A 144 12.51 -10.01 1.66
C LEU A 144 11.00 -10.04 1.42
N ILE A 145 10.33 -11.14 1.77
CA ILE A 145 8.91 -11.32 1.50
C ILE A 145 8.07 -10.24 2.21
N PRO A 146 8.20 -10.01 3.53
CA PRO A 146 7.43 -8.95 4.20
C PRO A 146 7.65 -7.58 3.58
N ARG A 147 8.90 -7.24 3.23
CA ARG A 147 9.23 -5.95 2.61
C ARG A 147 8.59 -5.77 1.25
N VAL A 148 8.60 -6.80 0.40
CA VAL A 148 8.02 -6.70 -0.94
C VAL A 148 6.49 -6.73 -0.87
N VAL A 149 5.91 -7.57 -0.01
CA VAL A 149 4.46 -7.62 0.25
C VAL A 149 3.95 -6.26 0.73
N TYR A 150 4.68 -5.61 1.65
CA TYR A 150 4.34 -4.28 2.15
C TYR A 150 4.28 -3.24 1.02
N VAL A 151 5.33 -3.16 0.20
CA VAL A 151 5.38 -2.21 -0.93
C VAL A 151 4.33 -2.53 -2.00
N ALA A 152 3.95 -3.81 -2.14
CA ALA A 152 2.94 -4.25 -3.08
C ALA A 152 1.50 -3.97 -2.64
N GLN A 153 1.24 -3.52 -1.39
CA GLN A 153 -0.14 -3.33 -0.88
C GLN A 153 -1.00 -2.39 -1.72
N LEU A 154 -0.39 -1.40 -2.40
CA LEU A 154 -1.11 -0.44 -3.24
C LEU A 154 -1.44 -0.95 -4.65
N MET A 155 -1.05 -2.18 -5.00
CA MET A 155 -1.29 -2.74 -6.34
C MET A 155 -1.71 -4.21 -6.27
N THR A 156 -2.56 -4.63 -7.20
CA THR A 156 -2.92 -6.04 -7.36
C THR A 156 -2.01 -6.69 -8.40
N LEU A 157 -1.13 -7.60 -7.96
CA LEU A 157 -0.32 -8.44 -8.84
C LEU A 157 -0.92 -9.84 -8.90
N SER A 158 -0.95 -10.46 -10.07
CA SER A 158 -1.35 -11.85 -10.25
C SER A 158 -0.29 -12.83 -9.74
N LYS A 159 -0.68 -14.09 -9.50
CA LYS A 159 0.25 -15.18 -9.15
C LYS A 159 1.43 -15.28 -10.13
N ASN A 160 1.14 -15.14 -11.43
CA ASN A 160 2.16 -15.21 -12.48
C ASN A 160 3.15 -14.04 -12.40
N GLU A 161 2.69 -12.84 -12.11
CA GLU A 161 3.57 -11.68 -11.93
C GLU A 161 4.48 -11.85 -10.70
N TRP A 162 3.96 -12.37 -9.59
CA TRP A 162 4.78 -12.71 -8.42
C TRP A 162 5.83 -13.76 -8.73
N ASN A 163 5.43 -14.83 -9.43
CA ASN A 163 6.36 -15.87 -9.86
C ASN A 163 7.49 -15.27 -10.70
N LEU A 164 7.18 -14.41 -11.68
CA LEU A 164 8.16 -13.73 -12.51
C LEU A 164 9.10 -12.82 -11.70
N LEU A 165 8.56 -12.08 -10.73
CA LEU A 165 9.35 -11.21 -9.84
C LEU A 165 10.34 -11.99 -8.97
N PHE A 166 9.97 -13.20 -8.55
CA PHE A 166 10.79 -14.03 -7.66
C PHE A 166 11.74 -15.01 -8.37
N ILE A 167 11.67 -15.15 -9.71
CA ILE A 167 12.67 -15.90 -10.50
C ILE A 167 14.13 -15.62 -10.07
N PRO A 168 14.61 -14.36 -9.95
CA PRO A 168 15.99 -14.11 -9.55
C PRO A 168 16.31 -14.62 -8.13
N VAL A 169 15.34 -14.57 -7.21
CA VAL A 169 15.46 -15.12 -5.85
C VAL A 169 15.62 -16.64 -5.91
N ILE A 170 14.74 -17.32 -6.64
CA ILE A 170 14.77 -18.78 -6.82
C ILE A 170 16.08 -19.23 -7.47
N LYS A 171 16.57 -18.50 -8.48
CA LYS A 171 17.87 -18.79 -9.12
C LYS A 171 19.02 -18.71 -8.12
N LEU A 172 19.06 -17.66 -7.30
CA LEU A 172 20.11 -17.49 -6.30
C LEU A 172 20.05 -18.57 -5.22
N VAL A 173 18.85 -18.92 -4.75
CA VAL A 173 18.65 -20.01 -3.78
C VAL A 173 19.18 -21.33 -4.33
N LYS A 174 18.82 -21.70 -5.57
CA LYS A 174 19.33 -22.91 -6.20
C LYS A 174 20.86 -22.91 -6.29
N GLN A 175 21.46 -21.77 -6.65
CA GLN A 175 22.91 -21.62 -6.71
C GLN A 175 23.58 -21.80 -5.35
N ILE A 176 23.04 -21.18 -4.29
CA ILE A 176 23.57 -21.29 -2.92
C ILE A 176 23.48 -22.73 -2.42
N CYS A 177 22.40 -23.43 -2.76
CA CYS A 177 22.17 -24.81 -2.34
C CYS A 177 22.88 -25.85 -3.22
N GLY A 178 23.61 -25.44 -4.27
CA GLY A 178 24.24 -26.36 -5.22
C GLY A 178 23.23 -27.18 -6.04
N LEU A 179 21.99 -26.71 -6.17
CA LEU A 179 20.91 -27.44 -6.85
C LEU A 179 20.94 -27.20 -8.36
N PRO A 180 20.55 -28.20 -9.18
CA PRO A 180 20.47 -28.03 -10.62
C PRO A 180 19.41 -27.00 -11.00
N ARG A 181 19.58 -26.36 -12.17
CA ARG A 181 18.62 -25.36 -12.68
C ARG A 181 17.21 -25.95 -12.83
N SER A 182 17.11 -27.23 -13.21
CA SER A 182 15.87 -28.00 -13.38
C SER A 182 15.20 -28.41 -12.05
N TYR A 183 15.83 -28.16 -10.89
CA TYR A 183 15.26 -28.56 -9.60
C TYR A 183 13.85 -27.98 -9.40
N PRO A 184 12.86 -28.78 -8.96
CA PRO A 184 11.48 -28.33 -8.85
C PRO A 184 11.34 -27.18 -7.84
N ILE A 185 10.64 -26.11 -8.24
CA ILE A 185 10.42 -24.94 -7.37
C ILE A 185 9.52 -25.32 -6.18
N SER A 186 8.57 -26.24 -6.38
CA SER A 186 7.70 -26.77 -5.32
C SER A 186 8.49 -27.37 -4.16
N ALA A 187 9.60 -28.05 -4.44
CA ALA A 187 10.46 -28.60 -3.40
C ALA A 187 11.17 -27.51 -2.58
N LEU A 188 11.49 -26.36 -3.18
CA LEU A 188 12.06 -25.22 -2.44
C LEU A 188 11.05 -24.62 -1.45
N TYR A 189 9.76 -24.65 -1.79
CA TYR A 189 8.70 -24.14 -0.93
C TYR A 189 8.28 -25.11 0.16
N HIS A 190 8.63 -26.39 0.03
CA HIS A 190 8.25 -27.41 0.99
C HIS A 190 8.96 -27.21 2.34
N GLN A 191 8.19 -27.16 3.42
CA GLN A 191 8.67 -26.87 4.78
C GLN A 191 9.79 -27.82 5.24
N TYR A 192 9.73 -29.10 4.85
CA TYR A 192 10.71 -30.12 5.24
C TYR A 192 11.94 -30.19 4.33
N ILE A 193 12.05 -29.32 3.31
CA ILE A 193 13.20 -29.30 2.39
C ILE A 193 13.97 -27.99 2.57
N LEU A 194 13.41 -26.88 2.11
CA LEU A 194 14.02 -25.55 2.25
C LEU A 194 13.14 -24.56 3.02
N GLY A 195 11.83 -24.79 3.01
CA GLY A 195 10.86 -23.98 3.74
C GLY A 195 10.82 -22.51 3.33
N ILE A 196 11.11 -22.18 2.06
CA ILE A 196 10.91 -20.81 1.57
C ILE A 196 9.41 -20.56 1.40
N ASN A 197 8.93 -19.44 1.92
CA ASN A 197 7.54 -19.05 1.75
C ASN A 197 7.29 -18.59 0.31
N ASN A 198 6.16 -19.00 -0.24
CA ASN A 198 5.69 -18.45 -1.50
C ASN A 198 5.06 -17.06 -1.24
N PRO A 199 5.56 -15.98 -1.88
CA PRO A 199 5.03 -14.63 -1.68
C PRO A 199 3.53 -14.51 -2.02
N TRP A 200 3.06 -15.24 -3.02
CA TRP A 200 1.65 -15.24 -3.42
C TRP A 200 0.77 -15.79 -2.29
N ASP A 201 1.17 -16.93 -1.71
CA ASP A 201 0.40 -17.58 -0.65
C ASP A 201 0.35 -16.70 0.60
N HIS A 202 1.44 -15.99 0.91
CA HIS A 202 1.48 -15.00 2.00
C HIS A 202 0.54 -13.81 1.76
N ILE A 203 0.39 -13.36 0.51
CA ILE A 203 -0.54 -12.28 0.17
C ILE A 203 -1.98 -12.75 0.27
N CYS A 204 -2.29 -13.94 -0.28
CA CYS A 204 -3.60 -14.54 -0.16
C CYS A 204 -3.98 -14.71 1.32
N ALA A 205 -3.08 -15.25 2.14
CA ALA A 205 -3.32 -15.40 3.58
C ALA A 205 -3.61 -14.04 4.23
N ASN A 206 -2.78 -13.02 4.00
CA ASN A 206 -2.99 -11.68 4.57
C ASN A 206 -4.32 -11.05 4.13
N GLN A 207 -4.69 -11.19 2.85
CA GLN A 207 -5.95 -10.66 2.31
C GLN A 207 -7.16 -11.37 2.90
N ILE A 208 -7.12 -12.71 2.97
CA ILE A 208 -8.18 -13.51 3.60
C ILE A 208 -8.31 -13.13 5.06
N THR A 209 -7.22 -13.10 5.83
CA THR A 209 -7.25 -12.71 7.25
C THR A 209 -7.81 -11.31 7.44
N SER A 210 -7.37 -10.33 6.64
CA SER A 210 -7.87 -8.96 6.71
C SER A 210 -9.36 -8.89 6.40
N PHE A 211 -9.80 -9.61 5.37
CA PHE A 211 -11.20 -9.69 4.99
C PHE A 211 -12.05 -10.34 6.08
N THR A 212 -11.65 -11.50 6.59
CA THR A 212 -12.31 -12.20 7.69
C THR A 212 -12.41 -11.34 8.94
N TYR A 213 -11.36 -10.60 9.28
CA TYR A 213 -11.40 -9.65 10.39
C TYR A 213 -12.42 -8.54 10.14
N LEU A 214 -12.43 -7.98 8.93
CA LEU A 214 -13.30 -6.87 8.59
C LEU A 214 -14.78 -7.27 8.62
N ILE A 215 -15.18 -8.39 8.00
CA ILE A 215 -16.58 -8.84 7.97
C ILE A 215 -17.12 -9.18 9.37
N ASN A 216 -16.27 -9.66 10.27
CA ASN A 216 -16.66 -10.03 11.63
C ASN A 216 -16.57 -8.84 12.61
N SER A 217 -16.00 -7.71 12.19
CA SER A 217 -15.94 -6.51 13.02
C SER A 217 -17.25 -5.71 12.94
N ASN A 218 -17.65 -5.06 14.04
CA ASN A 218 -18.77 -4.10 14.03
C ASN A 218 -18.30 -2.68 13.68
N SER A 219 -17.40 -2.56 12.70
CA SER A 219 -16.79 -1.29 12.30
C SER A 219 -17.52 -0.65 11.11
N LEU A 220 -17.30 0.65 10.90
CA LEU A 220 -17.79 1.34 9.69
C LEU A 220 -17.17 0.75 8.41
N ALA A 221 -15.93 0.28 8.49
CA ALA A 221 -15.25 -0.41 7.39
C ALA A 221 -15.94 -1.74 7.06
N SER A 222 -16.34 -2.51 8.07
CA SER A 222 -17.14 -3.73 7.90
C SER A 222 -18.43 -3.46 7.13
N ARG A 223 -19.21 -2.47 7.58
CA ARG A 223 -20.46 -2.08 6.91
C ARG A 223 -20.22 -1.70 5.45
N SER A 224 -19.16 -0.93 5.16
CA SER A 224 -18.81 -0.59 3.77
C SER A 224 -18.43 -1.79 2.92
N ILE A 225 -17.76 -2.79 3.48
CA ILE A 225 -17.37 -4.02 2.76
C ILE A 225 -18.59 -4.88 2.49
N MET A 226 -19.46 -5.05 3.49
CA MET A 226 -20.71 -5.80 3.33
C MET A 226 -21.57 -5.23 2.21
N ILE A 227 -21.69 -3.90 2.10
CA ILE A 227 -22.41 -3.24 1.01
C ILE A 227 -21.78 -3.58 -0.37
N ARG A 228 -20.45 -3.56 -0.49
CA ARG A 228 -19.75 -3.88 -1.74
C ARG A 228 -19.86 -5.36 -2.13
N CYS A 229 -20.05 -6.26 -1.15
CA CYS A 229 -20.23 -7.68 -1.40
C CYS A 229 -21.66 -8.04 -1.83
N SER A 230 -22.62 -7.14 -1.64
CA SER A 230 -24.01 -7.31 -2.09
C SER A 230 -24.34 -6.73 -3.47
N GLU A 231 -23.41 -5.98 -4.07
CA GLU A 231 -23.47 -5.58 -5.48
C GLU A 231 -22.97 -6.71 -6.40
#